data_AF-A0A450YF84-F1
#
_entry.id   AF-A0A450YF84-F1
#
_cell.length_a   1.000
_cell.length_b   1.000
_cell.length_c   1.000
_cell.angle_alpha   90.00
_cell.angle_beta   90.00
_cell.angle_gamma   90.00
#
_symmetry.space_group_name_H-M   'P 1'
#
loop_
_entity.id
_entity.type
_entity.pdbx_description
1 polymer ?
#
loop_
_entity_poly.entity_id
_entity_poly.type
_entity_poly.pdbx_seq_one_letter_code
_entity_poly.pdbx_strand_id
1 'polypeptide(L)'
;MLAILHWHKMITGMVKGRKPGFAPGDYTIQKPNNETRHPNPTENDMNPPEFYDRRETRTTDERHAAQLAALKTLVAKAQSNPVYAKRFHDLDAEDIASLDDLARLPLLRKSDLIGMQAETPPFGGLNIIGTGQMRHVYQSPGPINDYDGKGPDWWRAGRALYAAGFRAGDIVHNSFSYHFTPAGSLFDQGAASIGCAVFPAGTENTEAQARALAAFGTVAYMGIPDFLPRLLERADELGLDTSPLVKASVSAGPLFPSVREGLNDRGIDVHQCYVIADLGLISYETPALSAMVVDEDVIVEIVRPGTGDPLPDGEVGEVVVTALAHHELPLIRLAIGDLSAVTPGQSPCGRTNMRLAGWLGRADQTAKVRGMFVHPEQVARALEQCGIKGRARLVIGREDERDTMTLHVEHEGDAAGLAERIESAIKTTFNLRGAARVEAPGALPNDGKVIDDTRDF
;
A
#
# COMPACT_ATOMS: atom_id res chain seq x y z
N MET A 1 3.58 16.44 42.73
CA MET A 1 4.31 16.45 44.02
C MET A 1 5.52 15.54 43.84
N LEU A 2 6.77 15.95 43.64
CA LEU A 2 7.46 17.23 43.71
C LEU A 2 8.09 17.55 42.34
N ALA A 3 7.95 18.80 41.91
CA ALA A 3 8.94 19.48 41.10
C ALA A 3 10.01 20.10 42.04
N ILE A 4 11.01 20.75 41.42
CA ILE A 4 11.90 21.79 41.98
C ILE A 4 13.27 21.26 42.44
N LEU A 5 14.30 21.46 41.59
CA LEU A 5 15.44 22.34 41.88
C LEU A 5 16.49 22.18 40.75
N HIS A 6 16.52 23.16 39.84
CA HIS A 6 17.71 23.73 39.15
C HIS A 6 17.36 24.18 37.73
N TRP A 7 16.83 25.39 37.59
CA TRP A 7 17.49 26.46 36.80
C TRP A 7 16.62 27.72 36.75
N HIS A 8 16.95 28.66 37.64
CA HIS A 8 16.56 30.06 37.54
C HIS A 8 17.74 30.87 38.08
N LYS A 9 18.65 31.26 37.18
CA LYS A 9 19.63 32.36 37.36
C LYS A 9 20.37 32.58 36.06
N MET A 10 19.92 33.56 35.27
CA MET A 10 20.73 34.67 34.74
C MET A 10 20.01 35.35 33.58
N ILE A 11 19.18 36.33 33.91
CA ILE A 11 18.93 37.49 33.06
C ILE A 11 19.74 38.64 33.66
N THR A 12 20.46 39.36 32.79
CA THR A 12 20.91 40.78 32.81
C THR A 12 22.41 40.95 32.59
N GLY A 13 22.77 41.57 31.45
CA GLY A 13 24.15 41.94 31.12
C GLY A 13 24.30 42.69 29.79
N MET A 14 23.93 43.98 29.79
CA MET A 14 24.56 45.10 29.06
C MET A 14 24.76 45.07 27.52
N VAL A 15 23.89 45.84 26.85
CA VAL A 15 24.15 47.01 25.97
C VAL A 15 25.60 47.38 25.56
N LYS A 16 25.72 47.78 24.28
CA LYS A 16 26.67 48.68 23.56
C LYS A 16 27.81 48.05 22.74
N GLY A 17 27.69 48.21 21.42
CA GLY A 17 28.79 48.16 20.46
C GLY A 17 28.41 48.72 19.10
N ARG A 18 28.73 50.00 18.83
CA ARG A 18 28.65 50.68 17.53
C ARG A 18 29.71 50.15 16.56
N LYS A 19 29.44 50.17 15.25
CA LYS A 19 30.37 50.54 14.16
C LYS A 19 29.63 50.71 12.80
N PRO A 20 30.22 51.35 11.76
CA PRO A 20 29.77 52.65 11.27
C PRO A 20 29.11 52.61 9.88
N GLY A 21 28.51 53.75 9.52
CA GLY A 21 27.66 53.92 8.35
C GLY A 21 28.35 53.89 6.99
N PHE A 22 27.53 53.53 6.00
CA PHE A 22 27.74 53.79 4.58
C PHE A 22 26.65 54.76 4.10
N ALA A 23 27.06 55.75 3.32
CA ALA A 23 26.20 56.75 2.71
C ALA A 23 25.27 56.13 1.65
N PRO A 24 24.05 56.67 1.43
CA PRO A 24 23.17 56.19 0.38
C PRO A 24 23.65 56.73 -0.98
N GLY A 25 24.08 55.83 -1.86
CA GLY A 25 24.27 56.12 -3.28
C GLY A 25 22.95 55.94 -4.02
N ASP A 26 22.63 56.89 -4.89
CA ASP A 26 21.50 56.84 -5.81
C ASP A 26 21.60 55.62 -6.74
N TYR A 27 20.75 54.62 -6.52
CA TYR A 27 20.47 53.58 -7.50
C TYR A 27 19.02 53.73 -7.97
N THR A 28 18.87 54.39 -9.11
CA THR A 28 17.62 54.43 -9.87
C THR A 28 17.29 53.01 -10.34
N ILE A 29 16.30 52.36 -9.72
CA ILE A 29 15.76 51.09 -10.19
C ILE A 29 14.92 51.39 -11.44
N GLN A 30 15.43 51.01 -12.63
CA GLN A 30 14.61 50.93 -13.83
C GLN A 30 13.54 49.85 -13.63
N LYS A 31 12.26 50.24 -13.73
CA LYS A 31 11.14 49.29 -13.80
C LYS A 31 11.30 48.42 -15.05
N PRO A 32 11.21 47.08 -14.96
CA PRO A 32 11.10 46.26 -16.15
C PRO A 32 9.73 46.49 -16.81
N ASN A 33 9.75 46.71 -18.13
CA ASN A 33 8.56 46.73 -18.98
C ASN A 33 7.88 45.35 -18.90
N ASN A 34 6.70 45.29 -18.29
CA ASN A 34 5.92 44.07 -18.19
C ASN A 34 4.84 44.07 -19.28
N GLU A 35 5.24 43.71 -20.51
CA GLU A 35 4.32 43.35 -21.59
C GLU A 35 4.67 41.95 -22.12
N THR A 36 4.44 40.94 -21.29
CA THR A 36 4.13 39.59 -21.77
C THR A 36 2.77 39.23 -21.20
N ARG A 37 1.71 39.55 -21.98
CA ARG A 37 0.38 39.02 -21.71
C ARG A 37 0.44 37.50 -21.92
N HIS A 38 0.41 36.74 -20.84
CA HIS A 38 -0.04 35.36 -20.90
C HIS A 38 -1.47 35.36 -21.48
N PRO A 39 -1.79 34.47 -22.44
CA PRO A 39 -3.17 34.35 -22.91
C PRO A 39 -4.07 33.99 -21.72
N ASN A 40 -5.24 34.61 -21.65
CA ASN A 40 -6.24 34.25 -20.66
C ASN A 40 -6.57 32.74 -20.79
N PRO A 41 -6.69 32.01 -19.66
CA PRO A 41 -7.14 30.62 -19.69
C PRO A 41 -8.48 30.51 -20.43
N THR A 42 -8.63 29.46 -21.23
CA THR A 42 -9.89 29.20 -21.96
C THR A 42 -10.96 28.70 -21.00
N GLU A 43 -12.25 28.69 -21.37
CA GLU A 43 -13.33 28.12 -20.53
C GLU A 43 -13.08 26.65 -20.14
N ASN A 44 -12.27 25.91 -20.89
CA ASN A 44 -11.80 24.55 -20.54
C ASN A 44 -10.75 24.52 -19.41
N ASP A 45 -10.12 25.64 -19.07
CA ASP A 45 -9.22 25.77 -17.91
C ASP A 45 -9.96 26.09 -16.61
N MET A 46 -11.26 26.43 -16.68
CA MET A 46 -12.04 26.86 -15.51
C MET A 46 -12.55 25.70 -14.66
N ASN A 47 -12.56 24.48 -15.19
CA ASN A 47 -12.81 23.25 -14.43
C ASN A 47 -11.81 22.18 -14.89
N PRO A 48 -10.85 21.77 -14.05
CA PRO A 48 -9.97 20.67 -14.40
C PRO A 48 -10.79 19.40 -14.66
N PRO A 49 -10.33 18.50 -15.56
CA PRO A 49 -11.04 17.27 -15.83
C PRO A 49 -11.29 16.47 -14.55
N GLU A 50 -12.41 15.73 -14.51
CA GLU A 50 -12.82 14.98 -13.32
C GLU A 50 -11.95 13.73 -13.06
N PHE A 51 -11.38 13.17 -14.13
CA PHE A 51 -10.56 11.96 -14.12
C PHE A 51 -9.13 12.27 -14.59
N TYR A 52 -8.14 11.51 -14.10
CA TYR A 52 -6.74 11.69 -14.50
C TYR A 52 -6.53 11.39 -15.99
N ASP A 53 -7.21 10.34 -16.49
CA ASP A 53 -7.27 10.01 -17.91
C ASP A 53 -8.57 9.27 -18.25
N ARG A 54 -8.77 9.00 -19.56
CA ARG A 54 -9.94 8.28 -20.08
C ARG A 54 -10.04 6.81 -19.64
N ARG A 55 -9.00 6.24 -19.01
CA ARG A 55 -9.00 4.82 -18.62
C ARG A 55 -9.86 4.59 -17.38
N GLU A 56 -10.08 5.59 -16.56
CA GLU A 56 -10.84 5.45 -15.30
C GLU A 56 -12.33 5.15 -15.52
N THR A 57 -12.85 5.47 -16.70
CA THR A 57 -14.26 5.29 -17.07
C THR A 57 -14.44 4.29 -18.21
N ARG A 58 -13.38 3.56 -18.59
CA ARG A 58 -13.45 2.54 -19.65
C ARG A 58 -14.29 1.34 -19.24
N THR A 59 -14.86 0.65 -20.20
CA THR A 59 -15.64 -0.56 -19.92
C THR A 59 -14.77 -1.67 -19.33
N THR A 60 -15.40 -2.61 -18.61
CA THR A 60 -14.71 -3.79 -18.08
C THR A 60 -14.05 -4.61 -19.20
N ASP A 61 -14.69 -4.75 -20.36
CA ASP A 61 -14.15 -5.49 -21.50
C ASP A 61 -12.90 -4.82 -22.08
N GLU A 62 -12.91 -3.50 -22.26
CA GLU A 62 -11.73 -2.74 -22.71
C GLU A 62 -10.58 -2.84 -21.70
N ARG A 63 -10.90 -2.85 -20.40
CA ARG A 63 -9.91 -3.02 -19.33
C ARG A 63 -9.28 -4.40 -19.36
N HIS A 64 -10.10 -5.45 -19.37
CA HIS A 64 -9.62 -6.82 -19.37
C HIS A 64 -8.82 -7.15 -20.63
N ALA A 65 -9.26 -6.67 -21.80
CA ALA A 65 -8.51 -6.85 -23.05
C ALA A 65 -7.11 -6.20 -22.99
N ALA A 66 -7.02 -4.98 -22.47
CA ALA A 66 -5.75 -4.29 -22.32
C ALA A 66 -4.84 -4.95 -21.27
N GLN A 67 -5.40 -5.33 -20.12
CA GLN A 67 -4.66 -6.03 -19.06
C GLN A 67 -4.16 -7.40 -19.53
N LEU A 68 -4.98 -8.16 -20.28
CA LEU A 68 -4.59 -9.45 -20.84
C LEU A 68 -3.43 -9.30 -21.83
N ALA A 69 -3.49 -8.32 -22.73
CA ALA A 69 -2.40 -8.05 -23.67
C ALA A 69 -1.09 -7.68 -22.94
N ALA A 70 -1.18 -6.84 -21.91
CA ALA A 70 -0.02 -6.47 -21.09
C ALA A 70 0.51 -7.67 -20.27
N LEU A 71 -0.37 -8.49 -19.71
CA LEU A 71 0.00 -9.70 -18.96
C LEU A 71 0.76 -10.70 -19.84
N LYS A 72 0.26 -10.98 -21.06
CA LYS A 72 0.97 -11.84 -22.01
C LYS A 72 2.37 -11.33 -22.31
N THR A 73 2.49 -10.02 -22.54
CA THR A 73 3.78 -9.36 -22.79
C THR A 73 4.71 -9.51 -21.59
N LEU A 74 4.19 -9.31 -20.38
CA LEU A 74 4.94 -9.43 -19.14
C LEU A 74 5.42 -10.86 -18.89
N VAL A 75 4.55 -11.86 -19.07
CA VAL A 75 4.88 -13.28 -18.90
C VAL A 75 5.92 -13.73 -19.92
N ALA A 76 5.74 -13.40 -21.20
CA ALA A 76 6.72 -13.75 -22.25
C ALA A 76 8.09 -13.14 -21.95
N LYS A 77 8.11 -11.88 -21.48
CA LYS A 77 9.35 -11.21 -21.08
C LYS A 77 9.94 -11.85 -19.82
N ALA A 78 9.12 -12.18 -18.82
CA ALA A 78 9.56 -12.87 -17.60
C ALA A 78 10.21 -14.22 -17.93
N GLN A 79 9.62 -15.05 -18.79
CA GLN A 79 10.16 -16.36 -19.18
C GLN A 79 11.55 -16.30 -19.86
N SER A 80 12.00 -15.14 -20.33
CA SER A 80 13.40 -14.95 -20.77
C SER A 80 14.43 -15.04 -19.63
N ASN A 81 13.97 -14.92 -18.39
CA ASN A 81 14.76 -15.08 -17.17
C ASN A 81 14.70 -16.55 -16.67
N PRO A 82 15.84 -17.17 -16.31
CA PRO A 82 15.87 -18.58 -15.89
C PRO A 82 15.01 -18.94 -14.68
N VAL A 83 14.86 -18.02 -13.71
CA VAL A 83 14.02 -18.24 -12.53
C VAL A 83 12.56 -18.36 -12.96
N TYR A 84 12.10 -17.46 -13.83
CA TYR A 84 10.74 -17.50 -14.37
C TYR A 84 10.51 -18.65 -15.35
N ALA A 85 11.47 -18.97 -16.21
CA ALA A 85 11.39 -20.14 -17.08
C ALA A 85 11.16 -21.43 -16.29
N LYS A 86 11.84 -21.59 -15.13
CA LYS A 86 11.63 -22.71 -14.22
C LYS A 86 10.26 -22.63 -13.52
N ARG A 87 9.88 -21.45 -13.01
CA ARG A 87 8.62 -21.29 -12.28
C ARG A 87 7.41 -21.51 -13.18
N PHE A 88 7.44 -21.02 -14.41
CA PHE A 88 6.34 -21.07 -15.37
C PHE A 88 6.49 -22.18 -16.40
N HIS A 89 7.23 -23.25 -16.07
CA HIS A 89 7.56 -24.31 -17.02
C HIS A 89 6.35 -25.05 -17.62
N ASP A 90 5.19 -25.02 -16.95
CA ASP A 90 3.95 -25.66 -17.38
C ASP A 90 3.02 -24.72 -18.18
N LEU A 91 3.43 -23.47 -18.44
CA LEU A 91 2.56 -22.47 -19.06
C LEU A 91 3.35 -21.44 -19.87
N ASP A 92 3.01 -21.32 -21.16
CA ASP A 92 3.51 -20.25 -22.02
C ASP A 92 2.56 -19.04 -22.06
N ALA A 93 3.10 -17.87 -22.37
CA ALA A 93 2.30 -16.64 -22.46
C ALA A 93 1.11 -16.74 -23.44
N GLU A 94 1.23 -17.59 -24.47
CA GLU A 94 0.16 -17.83 -25.45
C GLU A 94 -1.02 -18.63 -24.85
N ASP A 95 -0.76 -19.45 -23.82
CA ASP A 95 -1.77 -20.29 -23.13
C ASP A 95 -2.68 -19.51 -22.19
N ILE A 96 -2.38 -18.23 -21.94
CA ILE A 96 -3.20 -17.33 -21.12
C ILE A 96 -4.35 -16.80 -21.99
N ALA A 97 -5.52 -17.42 -21.96
CA ALA A 97 -6.66 -16.98 -22.77
C ALA A 97 -7.47 -15.86 -22.09
N SER A 98 -7.38 -15.76 -20.77
CA SER A 98 -8.14 -14.85 -19.93
C SER A 98 -7.33 -14.39 -18.71
N LEU A 99 -7.83 -13.40 -17.96
CA LEU A 99 -7.21 -13.03 -16.69
C LEU A 99 -7.34 -14.13 -15.63
N ASP A 100 -8.35 -14.99 -15.73
CA ASP A 100 -8.56 -16.12 -14.81
C ASP A 100 -7.45 -17.18 -14.92
N ASP A 101 -6.80 -17.29 -16.08
CA ASP A 101 -5.65 -18.17 -16.29
C ASP A 101 -4.45 -17.79 -15.42
N LEU A 102 -4.43 -16.59 -14.84
CA LEU A 102 -3.41 -16.17 -13.89
C LEU A 102 -3.33 -17.17 -12.71
N ALA A 103 -4.46 -17.74 -12.27
CA ALA A 103 -4.50 -18.74 -11.20
C ALA A 103 -3.62 -19.98 -11.46
N ARG A 104 -3.29 -20.28 -12.73
CA ARG A 104 -2.42 -21.40 -13.12
C ARG A 104 -0.93 -21.13 -12.87
N LEU A 105 -0.52 -19.86 -12.76
CA LEU A 105 0.86 -19.50 -12.46
C LEU A 105 1.15 -19.64 -10.96
N PRO A 106 2.34 -20.13 -10.55
CA PRO A 106 2.68 -20.26 -9.15
C PRO A 106 2.80 -18.89 -8.47
N LEU A 107 2.20 -18.80 -7.29
CA LEU A 107 2.27 -17.62 -6.43
C LEU A 107 3.72 -17.27 -6.05
N LEU A 108 4.06 -15.98 -6.01
CA LEU A 108 5.27 -15.46 -5.36
C LEU A 108 4.85 -14.86 -4.02
N ARG A 109 5.36 -15.33 -2.88
CA ARG A 109 5.09 -14.62 -1.62
C ARG A 109 6.17 -13.57 -1.38
N LYS A 110 5.77 -12.39 -0.92
CA LYS A 110 6.73 -11.34 -0.55
C LYS A 110 7.69 -11.80 0.56
N SER A 111 7.23 -12.66 1.47
CA SER A 111 8.07 -13.31 2.49
C SER A 111 9.20 -14.16 1.90
N ASP A 112 8.98 -14.78 0.73
CA ASP A 112 9.98 -15.64 0.08
C ASP A 112 11.12 -14.82 -0.53
N LEU A 113 10.86 -13.54 -0.87
CA LEU A 113 11.88 -12.64 -1.42
C LEU A 113 13.08 -12.50 -0.49
N ILE A 114 12.88 -12.54 0.82
CA ILE A 114 13.98 -12.44 1.81
C ILE A 114 15.00 -13.57 1.59
N GLY A 115 14.52 -14.81 1.54
CA GLY A 115 15.36 -15.98 1.33
C GLY A 115 15.96 -15.99 -0.07
N MET A 116 15.15 -15.70 -1.08
CA MET A 116 15.60 -15.66 -2.48
C MET A 116 16.71 -14.63 -2.69
N GLN A 117 16.55 -13.41 -2.16
CA GLN A 117 17.54 -12.34 -2.31
C GLN A 117 18.81 -12.59 -1.50
N ALA A 118 18.71 -13.27 -0.35
CA ALA A 118 19.88 -13.69 0.41
C ALA A 118 20.68 -14.78 -0.32
N GLU A 119 19.99 -15.75 -0.93
CA GLU A 119 20.62 -16.83 -1.71
C GLU A 119 21.24 -16.31 -3.02
N THR A 120 20.52 -15.43 -3.73
CA THR A 120 20.97 -14.83 -5.01
C THR A 120 20.80 -13.31 -4.99
N PRO A 121 21.74 -12.55 -4.42
CA PRO A 121 21.65 -11.10 -4.37
C PRO A 121 21.71 -10.44 -5.76
N PRO A 122 21.12 -9.24 -5.95
CA PRO A 122 20.34 -8.49 -4.97
C PRO A 122 18.83 -8.79 -5.03
N PHE A 123 18.31 -9.34 -6.13
CA PHE A 123 16.86 -9.50 -6.37
C PHE A 123 16.40 -10.96 -6.53
N GLY A 124 17.15 -11.92 -6.01
CA GLY A 124 16.80 -13.36 -6.10
C GLY A 124 16.89 -13.92 -7.52
N GLY A 125 17.65 -13.26 -8.40
CA GLY A 125 17.71 -13.56 -9.82
C GLY A 125 16.43 -13.21 -10.60
N LEU A 126 15.47 -12.49 -10.01
CA LEU A 126 14.19 -12.14 -10.66
C LEU A 126 14.29 -10.96 -11.65
N ASN A 127 15.31 -10.11 -11.50
CA ASN A 127 15.54 -8.97 -12.40
C ASN A 127 15.97 -9.43 -13.80
N ILE A 128 15.44 -8.77 -14.82
CA ILE A 128 15.78 -8.99 -16.23
C ILE A 128 16.95 -8.10 -16.66
N ILE A 129 16.98 -6.87 -16.14
CA ILE A 129 18.05 -5.90 -16.42
C ILE A 129 19.11 -5.91 -15.33
N GLY A 130 20.32 -5.44 -15.64
CA GLY A 130 21.37 -5.28 -14.63
C GLY A 130 21.00 -4.19 -13.61
N THR A 131 21.38 -4.39 -12.35
CA THR A 131 21.07 -3.47 -11.24
C THR A 131 21.47 -2.02 -11.51
N GLY A 132 22.63 -1.77 -12.13
CA GLY A 132 23.07 -0.42 -12.48
C GLY A 132 22.26 0.27 -13.60
N GLN A 133 21.29 -0.41 -14.20
CA GLN A 133 20.37 0.16 -15.19
C GLN A 133 19.05 0.65 -14.57
N MET A 134 18.78 0.28 -13.31
CA MET A 134 17.67 0.82 -12.50
C MET A 134 17.96 2.28 -12.14
N ARG A 135 16.91 3.07 -11.88
CA ARG A 135 17.09 4.50 -11.56
C ARG A 135 17.59 4.66 -10.13
N HIS A 136 16.99 3.95 -9.19
CA HIS A 136 17.43 3.81 -7.81
C HIS A 136 17.30 2.34 -7.38
N VAL A 137 18.02 2.01 -6.31
CA VAL A 137 17.85 0.76 -5.56
C VAL A 137 17.58 1.11 -4.11
N TYR A 138 16.71 0.34 -3.49
CA TYR A 138 16.19 0.56 -2.15
C TYR A 138 16.34 -0.70 -1.31
N GLN A 139 16.17 -0.56 0.00
CA GLN A 139 16.06 -1.67 0.93
C GLN A 139 14.97 -1.38 1.96
N SER A 140 13.85 -2.07 1.80
CA SER A 140 12.71 -2.06 2.71
C SER A 140 12.93 -2.97 3.93
N PRO A 141 12.15 -2.78 5.02
CA PRO A 141 12.14 -3.70 6.15
C PRO A 141 11.94 -5.16 5.74
N GLY A 142 12.56 -6.09 6.47
CA GLY A 142 12.62 -7.50 6.05
C GLY A 142 13.81 -7.81 5.13
N PRO A 143 14.91 -7.06 5.28
CA PRO A 143 15.88 -6.72 4.22
C PRO A 143 15.49 -7.07 2.77
N ILE A 144 14.34 -6.59 2.30
CA ILE A 144 13.91 -6.76 0.91
C ILE A 144 14.47 -5.60 0.09
N ASN A 145 15.24 -5.90 -0.94
CA ASN A 145 15.72 -4.93 -1.89
C ASN A 145 14.62 -4.61 -2.92
N ASP A 146 14.35 -3.33 -3.12
CA ASP A 146 13.41 -2.81 -4.12
C ASP A 146 14.14 -1.93 -5.14
N TYR A 147 13.41 -1.43 -6.14
CA TYR A 147 13.95 -0.57 -7.18
C TYR A 147 12.89 0.39 -7.70
N ASP A 148 13.33 1.41 -8.44
CA ASP A 148 12.45 2.11 -9.38
C ASP A 148 13.02 2.12 -10.80
N GLY A 149 12.10 2.21 -11.75
CA GLY A 149 12.41 2.29 -13.17
C GLY A 149 12.50 3.74 -13.68
N LYS A 150 12.49 3.86 -15.00
CA LYS A 150 12.51 5.16 -15.68
C LYS A 150 11.09 5.54 -16.08
N GLY A 151 10.76 6.80 -15.92
CA GLY A 151 9.45 7.36 -16.26
C GLY A 151 9.11 8.54 -15.37
N PRO A 152 8.14 9.37 -15.78
CA PRO A 152 7.68 10.50 -14.97
C PRO A 152 6.84 10.06 -13.77
N ASP A 153 6.08 8.96 -13.88
CA ASP A 153 5.26 8.37 -12.82
C ASP A 153 5.32 6.83 -12.86
N TRP A 154 6.53 6.28 -12.66
CA TRP A 154 6.76 4.83 -12.82
C TRP A 154 5.94 3.98 -11.81
N TRP A 155 5.62 4.56 -10.66
CA TRP A 155 4.82 3.95 -9.60
C TRP A 155 3.31 4.21 -9.71
N ARG A 156 2.90 5.03 -10.68
CA ARG A 156 1.49 5.34 -11.01
C ARG A 156 0.73 6.08 -9.91
N ALA A 157 1.44 6.80 -9.06
CA ALA A 157 0.85 7.49 -7.92
C ALA A 157 0.05 8.74 -8.35
N GLY A 158 0.33 9.30 -9.54
CA GLY A 158 -0.35 10.47 -10.07
C GLY A 158 -1.87 10.29 -10.16
N ARG A 159 -2.34 9.09 -10.50
CA ARG A 159 -3.78 8.78 -10.55
C ARG A 159 -4.46 8.93 -9.19
N ALA A 160 -3.85 8.38 -8.14
CA ALA A 160 -4.37 8.46 -6.78
C ALA A 160 -4.39 9.90 -6.27
N LEU A 161 -3.31 10.65 -6.49
CA LEU A 161 -3.22 12.05 -6.08
C LEU A 161 -4.25 12.93 -6.82
N TYR A 162 -4.48 12.67 -8.11
CA TYR A 162 -5.49 13.39 -8.88
C TYR A 162 -6.90 13.12 -8.35
N ALA A 163 -7.21 11.87 -8.00
CA ALA A 163 -8.48 11.52 -7.35
C ALA A 163 -8.63 12.17 -5.96
N ALA A 164 -7.52 12.36 -5.22
CA ALA A 164 -7.48 13.08 -3.95
C ALA A 164 -7.51 14.63 -4.10
N GLY A 165 -7.74 15.16 -5.30
CA GLY A 165 -7.92 16.60 -5.54
C GLY A 165 -6.64 17.40 -5.81
N PHE A 166 -5.49 16.74 -5.98
CA PHE A 166 -4.22 17.39 -6.31
C PHE A 166 -4.26 17.87 -7.77
N ARG A 167 -3.75 19.06 -8.04
CA ARG A 167 -3.80 19.70 -9.36
C ARG A 167 -2.49 20.42 -9.67
N ALA A 168 -2.27 20.67 -10.96
CA ALA A 168 -1.12 21.44 -11.43
C ALA A 168 -1.05 22.80 -10.71
N GLY A 169 0.15 23.19 -10.27
CA GLY A 169 0.38 24.42 -9.52
C GLY A 169 0.21 24.29 -7.99
N ASP A 170 -0.33 23.18 -7.48
CA ASP A 170 -0.32 22.92 -6.05
C ASP A 170 1.12 22.84 -5.51
N ILE A 171 1.36 23.46 -4.35
CA ILE A 171 2.55 23.21 -3.55
C ILE A 171 2.23 22.10 -2.56
N VAL A 172 2.99 21.01 -2.65
CA VAL A 172 2.75 19.76 -1.92
C VAL A 172 3.85 19.54 -0.89
N HIS A 173 3.48 19.27 0.36
CA HIS A 173 4.40 18.92 1.43
C HIS A 173 4.50 17.40 1.54
N ASN A 174 5.63 16.84 1.10
CA ASN A 174 5.86 15.39 1.10
C ASN A 174 6.68 14.97 2.32
N SER A 175 6.02 14.35 3.30
CA SER A 175 6.63 13.86 4.54
C SER A 175 6.96 12.37 4.54
N PHE A 176 7.02 11.71 3.38
CA PHE A 176 7.56 10.36 3.27
C PHE A 176 9.11 10.38 3.31
N SER A 177 9.73 9.28 3.73
CA SER A 177 11.19 9.17 3.73
C SER A 177 11.75 9.12 2.30
N TYR A 178 12.85 9.85 2.08
CA TYR A 178 13.62 9.86 0.83
C TYR A 178 14.87 8.97 0.87
N HIS A 179 15.12 8.30 1.99
CA HIS A 179 16.27 7.41 2.16
C HIS A 179 15.80 5.99 2.48
N PHE A 180 16.62 5.01 2.07
CA PHE A 180 16.39 3.56 2.19
C PHE A 180 15.17 3.01 1.45
N THR A 181 14.00 3.63 1.57
CA THR A 181 12.73 3.17 0.98
C THR A 181 12.24 4.11 -0.12
N PRO A 182 11.41 3.65 -1.06
CA PRO A 182 11.03 4.44 -2.24
C PRO A 182 9.95 5.49 -1.99
N ALA A 183 9.30 5.54 -0.82
CA ALA A 183 8.05 6.28 -0.62
C ALA A 183 8.16 7.79 -0.98
N GLY A 184 9.21 8.48 -0.55
CA GLY A 184 9.44 9.89 -0.90
C GLY A 184 9.54 10.10 -2.41
N SER A 185 10.39 9.33 -3.08
CA SER A 185 10.58 9.37 -4.55
C SER A 185 9.33 8.95 -5.33
N LEU A 186 8.57 7.99 -4.81
CA LEU A 186 7.33 7.48 -5.39
C LEU A 186 6.27 8.58 -5.48
N PHE A 187 6.01 9.25 -4.36
CA PHE A 187 5.02 10.30 -4.31
C PHE A 187 5.51 11.60 -4.96
N ASP A 188 6.81 11.88 -4.96
CA ASP A 188 7.39 12.98 -5.75
C ASP A 188 7.12 12.80 -7.25
N GLN A 189 7.37 11.60 -7.78
CA GLN A 189 7.10 11.29 -9.19
C GLN A 189 5.61 11.45 -9.51
N GLY A 190 4.73 10.91 -8.66
CA GLY A 190 3.29 11.07 -8.80
C GLY A 190 2.84 12.53 -8.85
N ALA A 191 3.25 13.33 -7.85
CA ALA A 191 2.88 14.74 -7.74
C ALA A 191 3.46 15.58 -8.90
N ALA A 192 4.72 15.35 -9.25
CA ALA A 192 5.37 16.02 -10.37
C ALA A 192 4.69 15.69 -11.71
N SER A 193 4.20 14.46 -11.90
CA SER A 193 3.46 14.06 -13.11
C SER A 193 2.13 14.80 -13.31
N ILE A 194 1.53 15.30 -12.22
CA ILE A 194 0.33 16.14 -12.24
C ILE A 194 0.67 17.62 -12.41
N GLY A 195 1.96 18.00 -12.34
CA GLY A 195 2.41 19.39 -12.41
C GLY A 195 2.42 20.10 -11.05
N CYS A 196 2.50 19.37 -9.94
CA CYS A 196 2.66 19.96 -8.62
C CYS A 196 4.11 20.37 -8.37
N ALA A 197 4.33 21.41 -7.56
CA ALA A 197 5.62 21.69 -6.95
C ALA A 197 5.70 20.93 -5.62
N VAL A 198 6.79 20.19 -5.38
CA VAL A 198 6.94 19.38 -4.16
C VAL A 198 8.00 19.98 -3.24
N PHE A 199 7.64 20.15 -1.97
CA PHE A 199 8.57 20.38 -0.88
C PHE A 199 8.93 19.02 -0.25
N PRO A 200 10.17 18.52 -0.45
CA PRO A 200 10.58 17.20 0.01
C PRO A 200 10.96 17.23 1.50
N ALA A 201 9.95 17.20 2.36
CA ALA A 201 10.11 17.44 3.79
C ALA A 201 10.78 16.29 4.53
N GLY A 202 10.57 15.04 4.08
CA GLY A 202 11.04 13.86 4.80
C GLY A 202 10.31 13.64 6.13
N THR A 203 10.89 12.85 7.02
CA THR A 203 10.23 12.39 8.25
C THR A 203 10.68 13.12 9.52
N GLU A 204 11.67 14.01 9.43
CA GLU A 204 12.36 14.57 10.59
C GLU A 204 12.06 16.07 10.79
N ASN A 205 12.40 16.58 11.97
CA ASN A 205 12.36 18.00 12.32
C ASN A 205 10.98 18.67 12.12
N THR A 206 9.99 18.20 12.88
CA THR A 206 8.59 18.67 12.80
C THR A 206 8.43 20.18 12.92
N GLU A 207 9.24 20.86 13.75
CA GLU A 207 9.19 22.33 13.84
C GLU A 207 9.63 23.00 12.53
N ALA A 208 10.74 22.55 11.92
CA ALA A 208 11.17 23.09 10.64
C ALA A 208 10.16 22.79 9.53
N GLN A 209 9.54 21.60 9.55
CA GLN A 209 8.47 21.26 8.62
C GLN A 209 7.24 22.17 8.79
N ALA A 210 6.80 22.44 10.01
CA ALA A 210 5.67 23.33 10.28
C ALA A 210 5.94 24.75 9.76
N ARG A 211 7.16 25.26 10.00
CA ARG A 211 7.59 26.57 9.48
C ARG A 211 7.63 26.60 7.95
N ALA A 212 8.11 25.53 7.32
CA ALA A 212 8.14 25.41 5.87
C ALA A 212 6.72 25.35 5.27
N LEU A 213 5.83 24.54 5.87
CA LEU A 213 4.44 24.40 5.46
C LEU A 213 3.74 25.76 5.42
N ALA A 214 3.89 26.56 6.47
CA ALA A 214 3.35 27.92 6.53
C ALA A 214 4.05 28.89 5.57
N ALA A 215 5.39 28.84 5.48
CA ALA A 215 6.17 29.76 4.65
C ALA A 215 5.90 29.58 3.15
N PHE A 216 5.69 28.34 2.70
CA PHE A 216 5.36 28.05 1.31
C PHE A 216 3.86 28.14 1.00
N GLY A 217 3.01 28.30 2.01
CA GLY A 217 1.56 28.29 1.83
C GLY A 217 1.08 26.99 1.18
N THR A 218 1.65 25.86 1.61
CA THR A 218 1.36 24.53 1.06
C THR A 218 -0.15 24.25 1.12
N VAL A 219 -0.71 23.79 0.00
CA VAL A 219 -2.14 23.48 -0.11
C VAL A 219 -2.46 21.99 0.01
N ALA A 220 -1.45 21.13 -0.15
CA ALA A 220 -1.61 19.68 -0.16
C ALA A 220 -0.52 18.93 0.64
N TYR A 221 -0.88 17.82 1.28
CA TYR A 221 0.04 16.99 2.06
C TYR A 221 0.12 15.55 1.54
N MET A 222 1.31 14.96 1.55
CA MET A 222 1.52 13.53 1.34
C MET A 222 2.34 12.94 2.48
N GLY A 223 1.93 11.81 3.03
CA GLY A 223 2.68 11.13 4.09
C GLY A 223 1.92 10.03 4.81
N ILE A 224 2.40 9.64 5.99
CA ILE A 224 1.69 8.65 6.82
C ILE A 224 0.52 9.29 7.58
N PRO A 225 -0.60 8.57 7.78
CA PRO A 225 -1.82 9.13 8.41
C PRO A 225 -1.57 9.88 9.72
N ASP A 226 -0.82 9.29 10.64
CA ASP A 226 -0.68 9.81 12.00
C ASP A 226 0.36 10.93 12.14
N PHE A 227 1.07 11.30 11.08
CA PHE A 227 2.08 12.38 11.16
C PHE A 227 1.45 13.75 10.93
N LEU A 228 0.49 13.88 10.00
CA LEU A 228 -0.13 15.16 9.69
C LEU A 228 -0.79 15.83 10.91
N PRO A 229 -1.56 15.13 11.76
CA PRO A 229 -2.10 15.74 12.98
C PRO A 229 -1.02 16.32 13.90
N ARG A 230 0.10 15.61 14.08
CA ARG A 230 1.24 16.08 14.91
C ARG A 230 1.95 17.28 14.31
N LEU A 231 2.05 17.34 12.98
CA LEU A 231 2.61 18.48 12.26
C LEU A 231 1.73 19.72 12.45
N LEU A 232 0.41 19.55 12.37
CA LEU A 232 -0.57 20.62 12.56
C LEU A 232 -0.62 21.10 14.02
N GLU A 233 -0.60 20.20 15.00
CA GLU A 233 -0.46 20.55 16.42
C GLU A 233 0.80 21.38 16.67
N ARG A 234 1.93 20.96 16.08
CA ARG A 234 3.17 21.72 16.20
C ARG A 234 3.07 23.10 15.53
N ALA A 235 2.35 23.22 14.42
CA ALA A 235 2.12 24.52 13.78
C ALA A 235 1.28 25.45 14.65
N ASP A 236 0.23 24.91 15.31
CA ASP A 236 -0.62 25.65 16.25
C ASP A 236 0.18 26.16 17.47
N GLU A 237 1.03 25.31 18.07
CA GLU A 237 1.93 25.69 19.17
C GLU A 237 2.87 26.84 18.81
N LEU A 238 3.25 26.93 17.53
CA LEU A 238 4.14 27.96 16.99
C LEU A 238 3.38 29.20 16.48
N GLY A 239 2.04 29.18 16.49
CA GLY A 239 1.21 30.25 15.96
C GLY A 239 1.35 30.44 14.45
N LEU A 240 1.56 29.36 13.70
CA LEU A 240 1.74 29.38 12.25
C LEU A 240 0.40 29.19 11.53
N ASP A 241 0.19 29.94 10.44
CA ASP A 241 -0.99 29.77 9.59
C ASP A 241 -0.80 28.56 8.67
N THR A 242 -1.71 27.59 8.81
CA THR A 242 -1.78 26.38 7.98
C THR A 242 -3.12 26.25 7.27
N SER A 243 -3.96 27.29 7.30
CA SER A 243 -5.26 27.33 6.62
C SER A 243 -5.24 27.11 5.10
N PRO A 244 -4.12 27.35 4.36
CA PRO A 244 -4.05 26.95 2.95
C PRO A 244 -4.10 25.44 2.70
N LEU A 245 -3.70 24.62 3.70
CA LEU A 245 -3.70 23.17 3.56
C LEU A 245 -5.13 22.64 3.63
N VAL A 246 -5.62 22.10 2.51
CA VAL A 246 -7.02 21.66 2.37
C VAL A 246 -7.18 20.24 1.84
N LYS A 247 -6.09 19.60 1.40
CA LYS A 247 -6.13 18.24 0.84
C LYS A 247 -4.95 17.40 1.31
N ALA A 248 -5.18 16.11 1.52
CA ALA A 248 -4.13 15.17 1.93
C ALA A 248 -4.29 13.82 1.25
N SER A 249 -3.17 13.20 0.88
CA SER A 249 -3.11 11.81 0.44
C SER A 249 -2.17 11.02 1.35
N VAL A 250 -2.69 9.98 1.99
CA VAL A 250 -1.94 9.20 2.99
C VAL A 250 -1.76 7.74 2.61
N SER A 251 -0.65 7.14 3.06
CA SER A 251 -0.36 5.72 2.82
C SER A 251 0.64 5.18 3.86
N ALA A 252 1.13 3.95 3.65
CA ALA A 252 2.08 3.26 4.52
C ALA A 252 1.62 3.10 5.99
N GLY A 253 0.30 3.14 6.22
CA GLY A 253 -0.35 2.88 7.49
C GLY A 253 -1.88 2.95 7.33
N PRO A 254 -2.66 2.36 8.25
CA PRO A 254 -4.11 2.47 8.23
C PRO A 254 -4.54 3.91 8.56
N LEU A 255 -5.49 4.46 7.79
CA LEU A 255 -6.16 5.72 8.14
C LEU A 255 -7.38 5.41 9.01
N PHE A 256 -7.24 5.60 10.32
CA PHE A 256 -8.35 5.40 11.25
C PHE A 256 -9.46 6.46 11.08
N PRO A 257 -10.74 6.12 11.30
CA PRO A 257 -11.84 7.08 11.19
C PRO A 257 -11.65 8.34 12.03
N SER A 258 -11.13 8.21 13.26
CA SER A 258 -10.87 9.35 14.16
C SER A 258 -9.82 10.33 13.60
N VAL A 259 -8.79 9.82 12.92
CA VAL A 259 -7.77 10.66 12.29
C VAL A 259 -8.38 11.42 11.11
N ARG A 260 -9.20 10.74 10.30
CA ARG A 260 -9.93 11.38 9.18
C ARG A 260 -10.88 12.46 9.67
N GLU A 261 -11.70 12.16 10.67
CA GLU A 261 -12.65 13.12 11.26
C GLU A 261 -11.91 14.36 11.78
N GLY A 262 -10.82 14.18 12.53
CA GLY A 262 -10.03 15.30 13.05
C GLY A 262 -9.37 16.16 11.96
N LEU A 263 -9.02 15.58 10.81
CA LEU A 263 -8.52 16.33 9.65
C LEU A 263 -9.66 17.05 8.91
N ASN A 264 -10.81 16.40 8.74
CA ASN A 264 -12.00 17.00 8.13
C ASN A 264 -12.53 18.19 8.95
N ASP A 265 -12.48 18.11 10.28
CA ASP A 265 -12.85 19.22 11.18
C ASP A 265 -11.94 20.45 11.00
N ARG A 266 -10.73 20.26 10.48
CA ARG A 266 -9.79 21.32 10.07
C ARG A 266 -9.98 21.77 8.62
N GLY A 267 -10.95 21.22 7.89
CA GLY A 267 -11.18 21.49 6.48
C GLY A 267 -10.18 20.82 5.53
N ILE A 268 -9.56 19.71 5.96
CA ILE A 268 -8.61 18.94 5.15
C ILE A 268 -9.27 17.66 4.66
N ASP A 269 -9.53 17.60 3.35
CA ASP A 269 -10.02 16.39 2.69
C ASP A 269 -8.88 15.37 2.56
N VAL A 270 -8.88 14.36 3.43
CA VAL A 270 -7.87 13.28 3.41
C VAL A 270 -8.37 12.05 2.67
N HIS A 271 -7.53 11.52 1.79
CA HIS A 271 -7.77 10.28 1.05
C HIS A 271 -6.63 9.29 1.30
N GLN A 272 -6.94 8.01 1.45
CA GLN A 272 -5.96 6.94 1.56
C GLN A 272 -5.65 6.35 0.19
N CYS A 273 -4.39 6.00 -0.04
CA CYS A 273 -3.99 5.13 -1.15
C CYS A 273 -3.18 3.94 -0.64
N TYR A 274 -3.24 2.84 -1.37
CA TYR A 274 -2.60 1.58 -1.03
C TYR A 274 -1.45 1.33 -1.99
N VAL A 275 -0.23 1.44 -1.48
CA VAL A 275 1.00 1.27 -2.25
C VAL A 275 1.88 0.21 -1.61
N ILE A 276 2.65 -0.51 -2.43
CA ILE A 276 3.68 -1.44 -1.98
C ILE A 276 5.00 -1.05 -2.64
N ALA A 277 6.08 -1.04 -1.86
CA ALA A 277 7.41 -0.58 -2.28
C ALA A 277 7.99 -1.32 -3.50
N ASP A 278 7.49 -2.51 -3.84
CA ASP A 278 7.93 -3.27 -5.01
C ASP A 278 7.00 -3.10 -6.24
N LEU A 279 5.76 -2.64 -6.02
CA LEU A 279 4.68 -2.67 -7.03
C LEU A 279 4.14 -1.28 -7.40
N GLY A 280 4.21 -0.32 -6.48
CA GLY A 280 3.61 1.00 -6.62
C GLY A 280 2.17 1.04 -6.16
N LEU A 281 1.38 1.89 -6.82
CA LEU A 281 -0.04 2.01 -6.55
C LEU A 281 -0.78 0.71 -6.89
N ILE A 282 -1.56 0.22 -5.92
CA ILE A 282 -2.48 -0.91 -6.06
C ILE A 282 -3.91 -0.37 -6.17
N SER A 283 -4.33 0.46 -5.22
CA SER A 283 -5.68 1.04 -5.18
C SER A 283 -5.70 2.37 -4.42
N TYR A 284 -6.76 3.16 -4.59
CA TYR A 284 -6.88 4.49 -3.99
C TYR A 284 -8.32 4.87 -3.69
N GLU A 285 -8.52 5.64 -2.63
CA GLU A 285 -9.79 6.28 -2.35
C GLU A 285 -10.09 7.39 -3.37
N THR A 286 -11.37 7.70 -3.49
CA THR A 286 -11.90 8.73 -4.38
C THR A 286 -12.80 9.66 -3.55
N PRO A 287 -13.25 10.80 -4.08
CA PRO A 287 -14.16 11.70 -3.35
C PRO A 287 -15.47 11.04 -2.88
N ALA A 288 -15.85 9.90 -3.49
CA ALA A 288 -17.01 9.13 -3.05
C ALA A 288 -16.80 8.36 -1.74
N LEU A 289 -15.55 8.19 -1.28
CA LEU A 289 -15.15 7.45 -0.07
C LEU A 289 -15.89 6.09 0.09
N SER A 290 -16.07 5.40 -1.04
CA SER A 290 -16.81 4.14 -1.13
C SER A 290 -15.88 3.06 -1.67
N ALA A 291 -15.07 2.49 -0.78
CA ALA A 291 -13.99 1.55 -1.08
C ALA A 291 -12.85 2.17 -1.94
N MET A 292 -11.78 1.41 -2.15
CA MET A 292 -10.59 1.84 -2.90
C MET A 292 -10.65 1.33 -4.34
N VAL A 293 -10.61 2.22 -5.33
CA VAL A 293 -10.59 1.84 -6.76
C VAL A 293 -9.20 1.31 -7.11
N VAL A 294 -9.13 0.16 -7.77
CA VAL A 294 -7.86 -0.44 -8.22
C VAL A 294 -7.25 0.36 -9.37
N ASP A 295 -5.92 0.44 -9.40
CA ASP A 295 -5.19 1.09 -10.49
C ASP A 295 -5.35 0.34 -11.83
N GLU A 296 -5.26 1.07 -12.94
CA GLU A 296 -5.57 0.54 -14.27
C GLU A 296 -4.43 -0.34 -14.85
N ASP A 297 -3.24 -0.32 -14.26
CA ASP A 297 -2.03 -1.04 -14.70
C ASP A 297 -1.59 -2.14 -13.72
N VAL A 298 -2.49 -2.55 -12.83
CA VAL A 298 -2.31 -3.74 -11.98
C VAL A 298 -3.48 -4.70 -12.16
N ILE A 299 -3.22 -5.99 -11.95
CA ILE A 299 -4.26 -7.00 -11.74
C ILE A 299 -4.21 -7.38 -10.26
N VAL A 300 -5.38 -7.38 -9.61
CA VAL A 300 -5.52 -7.79 -8.20
C VAL A 300 -6.38 -9.04 -8.14
N GLU A 301 -5.90 -10.05 -7.43
CA GLU A 301 -6.66 -11.22 -7.03
C GLU A 301 -6.82 -11.20 -5.50
N ILE A 302 -7.97 -11.67 -5.01
CA ILE A 302 -8.15 -12.03 -3.59
C ILE A 302 -8.10 -13.54 -3.52
N VAL A 303 -7.09 -14.10 -2.85
CA VAL A 303 -6.88 -15.55 -2.75
C VAL A 303 -7.05 -16.04 -1.33
N ARG A 304 -7.35 -17.33 -1.17
CA ARG A 304 -7.41 -17.93 0.17
C ARG A 304 -6.03 -17.92 0.82
N PRO A 305 -5.88 -17.37 2.04
CA PRO A 305 -4.58 -17.30 2.71
C PRO A 305 -3.93 -18.67 2.86
N GLY A 306 -2.61 -18.73 2.64
CA GLY A 306 -1.84 -19.98 2.63
C GLY A 306 -1.97 -20.81 1.35
N THR A 307 -2.82 -20.40 0.39
CA THR A 307 -2.95 -21.01 -0.96
C THR A 307 -2.69 -19.98 -2.05
N GLY A 308 -2.98 -20.32 -3.31
CA GLY A 308 -3.12 -19.39 -4.43
C GLY A 308 -4.51 -19.44 -5.10
N ASP A 309 -5.51 -20.01 -4.41
CA ASP A 309 -6.85 -20.24 -4.94
C ASP A 309 -7.68 -18.95 -4.86
N PRO A 310 -8.22 -18.43 -5.98
CA PRO A 310 -9.08 -17.24 -5.97
C PRO A 310 -10.34 -17.44 -5.12
N LEU A 311 -10.76 -16.37 -4.43
CA LEU A 311 -12.01 -16.30 -3.69
C LEU A 311 -13.08 -15.52 -4.47
N PRO A 312 -14.38 -15.83 -4.26
CA PRO A 312 -15.48 -15.01 -4.77
C PRO A 312 -15.43 -13.57 -4.25
N ASP A 313 -16.06 -12.65 -5.01
CA ASP A 313 -16.24 -11.27 -4.55
C ASP A 313 -16.93 -11.21 -3.17
N GLY A 314 -16.45 -10.31 -2.31
CA GLY A 314 -16.93 -10.14 -0.94
C GLY A 314 -16.29 -11.04 0.12
N GLU A 315 -15.63 -12.14 -0.27
CA GLU A 315 -14.86 -12.98 0.67
C GLU A 315 -13.53 -12.29 1.03
N VAL A 316 -13.17 -12.33 2.31
CA VAL A 316 -11.90 -11.77 2.79
C VAL A 316 -10.77 -12.77 2.56
N GLY A 317 -9.74 -12.33 1.85
CA GLY A 317 -8.56 -13.15 1.55
C GLY A 317 -7.29 -12.34 1.42
N GLU A 318 -6.21 -13.03 1.09
CA GLU A 318 -4.90 -12.44 0.86
C GLU A 318 -4.87 -11.69 -0.47
N VAL A 319 -4.34 -10.48 -0.46
CA VAL A 319 -4.17 -9.66 -1.66
C VAL A 319 -2.98 -10.15 -2.47
N VAL A 320 -3.22 -10.45 -3.73
CA VAL A 320 -2.20 -10.86 -4.71
C VAL A 320 -2.21 -9.86 -5.86
N VAL A 321 -1.04 -9.39 -6.25
CA VAL A 321 -0.92 -8.32 -7.24
C VAL A 321 0.05 -8.70 -8.35
N THR A 322 -0.31 -8.37 -9.59
CA THR A 322 0.58 -8.38 -10.75
C THR A 322 0.69 -6.96 -11.30
N ALA A 323 1.88 -6.37 -11.23
CA ALA A 323 2.15 -5.05 -11.82
C ALA A 323 2.50 -5.18 -13.31
N LEU A 324 1.68 -4.60 -14.19
CA LEU A 324 1.78 -4.82 -15.64
C LEU A 324 2.87 -3.98 -16.32
N ALA A 325 3.28 -2.88 -15.69
CA ALA A 325 4.21 -1.90 -16.28
C ALA A 325 5.68 -2.08 -15.86
N HIS A 326 5.98 -3.00 -14.95
CA HIS A 326 7.31 -3.17 -14.33
C HIS A 326 8.09 -4.31 -14.99
N HIS A 327 8.61 -4.04 -16.18
CA HIS A 327 9.22 -5.07 -17.02
C HIS A 327 10.69 -5.38 -16.67
N GLU A 328 11.32 -4.53 -15.86
CA GLU A 328 12.72 -4.63 -15.44
C GLU A 328 12.94 -5.75 -14.42
N LEU A 329 11.98 -5.92 -13.53
CA LEU A 329 11.86 -6.99 -12.55
C LEU A 329 10.36 -7.25 -12.42
N PRO A 330 9.80 -8.10 -13.30
CA PRO A 330 8.40 -8.48 -13.23
C PRO A 330 8.10 -9.10 -11.87
N LEU A 331 7.02 -8.69 -11.23
CA LEU A 331 6.47 -9.35 -10.04
C LEU A 331 5.06 -9.81 -10.40
N ILE A 332 4.96 -11.09 -10.73
CA ILE A 332 3.74 -11.73 -11.22
C ILE A 332 3.17 -12.58 -10.08
N ARG A 333 1.89 -12.35 -9.77
CA ARG A 333 1.18 -12.94 -8.62
C ARG A 333 1.96 -12.81 -7.31
N LEU A 334 2.34 -11.58 -6.96
CA LEU A 334 2.96 -11.30 -5.68
C LEU A 334 1.91 -11.23 -4.58
N ALA A 335 1.90 -12.22 -3.68
CA ALA A 335 1.14 -12.19 -2.45
C ALA A 335 1.83 -11.26 -1.45
N ILE A 336 1.17 -10.17 -1.09
CA ILE A 336 1.79 -9.07 -0.33
C ILE A 336 1.65 -9.22 1.19
N GLY A 337 0.93 -10.25 1.65
CA GLY A 337 0.76 -10.57 3.07
C GLY A 337 -0.31 -9.74 3.79
N ASP A 338 -1.13 -8.99 3.05
CA ASP A 338 -2.25 -8.21 3.60
C ASP A 338 -3.60 -8.84 3.21
N LEU A 339 -4.63 -8.59 4.02
CA LEU A 339 -5.99 -9.04 3.79
C LEU A 339 -6.86 -7.92 3.20
N SER A 340 -7.73 -8.29 2.26
CA SER A 340 -8.79 -7.43 1.72
C SER A 340 -9.94 -8.26 1.15
N ALA A 341 -10.93 -7.59 0.57
CA ALA A 341 -12.03 -8.20 -0.16
C ALA A 341 -12.44 -7.31 -1.33
N VAL A 342 -12.96 -7.91 -2.40
CA VAL A 342 -13.57 -7.16 -3.51
C VAL A 342 -14.92 -6.61 -3.04
N THR A 343 -15.14 -5.31 -3.25
CA THR A 343 -16.41 -4.63 -2.98
C THR A 343 -17.25 -4.59 -4.26
N PRO A 344 -18.46 -5.17 -4.27
CA PRO A 344 -19.27 -5.28 -5.48
C PRO A 344 -19.79 -3.93 -5.96
N GLY A 345 -20.01 -3.81 -7.26
CA GLY A 345 -20.61 -2.63 -7.90
C GLY A 345 -19.61 -1.52 -8.25
N GLN A 346 -20.07 -0.59 -9.07
CA GLN A 346 -19.29 0.55 -9.56
C GLN A 346 -19.15 1.65 -8.51
N SER A 347 -18.06 2.42 -8.59
CA SER A 347 -17.89 3.59 -7.73
C SER A 347 -18.95 4.67 -8.04
N PRO A 348 -19.55 5.33 -7.02
CA PRO A 348 -20.45 6.45 -7.23
C PRO A 348 -19.84 7.63 -7.99
N CYS A 349 -18.50 7.77 -8.01
CA CYS A 349 -17.80 8.81 -8.77
C CYS A 349 -17.64 8.49 -10.27
N GLY A 350 -18.31 7.45 -10.78
CA GLY A 350 -18.25 7.08 -12.19
C GLY A 350 -17.02 6.22 -12.57
N ARG A 351 -16.01 6.08 -11.71
CA ARG A 351 -14.89 5.16 -11.93
C ARG A 351 -15.38 3.72 -12.02
N THR A 352 -14.88 3.00 -13.02
CA THR A 352 -15.41 1.71 -13.50
C THR A 352 -14.56 0.51 -13.13
N ASN A 353 -13.37 0.71 -12.54
CA ASN A 353 -12.51 -0.41 -12.13
C ASN A 353 -13.06 -1.11 -10.86
N MET A 354 -12.58 -2.32 -10.62
CA MET A 354 -12.87 -3.06 -9.39
C MET A 354 -12.48 -2.26 -8.14
N ARG A 355 -13.12 -2.56 -7.02
CA ARG A 355 -12.92 -1.85 -5.75
C ARG A 355 -12.52 -2.82 -4.64
N LEU A 356 -11.56 -2.43 -3.82
CA LEU A 356 -11.13 -3.17 -2.64
C LEU A 356 -11.67 -2.51 -1.38
N ALA A 357 -12.04 -3.32 -0.39
CA ALA A 357 -12.45 -2.83 0.93
C ALA A 357 -11.35 -2.01 1.65
N GLY A 358 -10.11 -2.07 1.15
CA GLY A 358 -8.92 -1.50 1.79
C GLY A 358 -8.17 -2.55 2.59
N TRP A 359 -7.29 -2.11 3.49
CA TRP A 359 -6.54 -3.01 4.35
C TRP A 359 -7.42 -3.54 5.50
N LEU A 360 -7.58 -4.87 5.60
CA LEU A 360 -8.39 -5.54 6.62
C LEU A 360 -7.54 -6.32 7.63
N GLY A 361 -6.22 -6.29 7.51
CA GLY A 361 -5.32 -7.01 8.40
C GLY A 361 -4.18 -7.70 7.67
N ARG A 362 -3.53 -8.61 8.38
CA ARG A 362 -2.37 -9.37 7.92
C ARG A 362 -2.75 -10.82 7.64
N ALA A 363 -2.25 -11.35 6.53
CA ALA A 363 -2.46 -12.74 6.11
C ALA A 363 -1.41 -13.69 6.70
N ASP A 364 -0.23 -13.20 7.05
CA ASP A 364 0.90 -13.92 7.65
C ASP A 364 0.70 -14.23 9.14
N GLN A 365 -0.51 -14.67 9.50
CA GLN A 365 -0.92 -15.02 10.85
C GLN A 365 -0.14 -16.24 11.31
N THR A 366 0.65 -16.10 12.37
CA THR A 366 1.41 -17.20 12.95
C THR A 366 1.21 -17.26 14.45
N ALA A 367 1.17 -18.47 14.98
CA ALA A 367 1.07 -18.69 16.42
C ALA A 367 2.00 -19.82 16.85
N LYS A 368 2.46 -19.77 18.10
CA LYS A 368 3.33 -20.81 18.66
C LYS A 368 2.52 -21.73 19.57
N VAL A 369 2.41 -23.01 19.20
CA VAL A 369 1.64 -24.03 19.91
C VAL A 369 2.57 -25.15 20.34
N ARG A 370 2.67 -25.41 21.65
CA ARG A 370 3.49 -26.50 22.22
C ARG A 370 4.93 -26.52 21.68
N GLY A 371 5.52 -25.35 21.48
CA GLY A 371 6.89 -25.19 20.99
C GLY A 371 7.07 -25.12 19.47
N MET A 372 6.01 -25.38 18.69
CA MET A 372 6.02 -25.36 17.22
C MET A 372 5.30 -24.12 16.69
N PHE A 373 5.77 -23.55 15.58
CA PHE A 373 5.01 -22.52 14.86
C PHE A 373 3.97 -23.17 13.96
N VAL A 374 2.77 -22.59 13.95
CA VAL A 374 1.70 -22.97 13.04
C VAL A 374 1.41 -21.84 12.07
N HIS A 375 1.22 -22.19 10.80
CA HIS A 375 1.09 -21.27 9.68
C HIS A 375 -0.17 -21.55 8.84
N PRO A 376 -0.74 -20.55 8.14
CA PRO A 376 -1.95 -20.70 7.34
C PRO A 376 -1.80 -21.76 6.24
N GLU A 377 -0.59 -21.92 5.66
CA GLU A 377 -0.29 -22.95 4.66
C GLU A 377 -0.51 -24.37 5.20
N GLN A 378 -0.30 -24.60 6.50
CA GLN A 378 -0.56 -25.90 7.11
C GLN A 378 -2.06 -26.16 7.24
N VAL A 379 -2.85 -25.13 7.56
CA VAL A 379 -4.33 -25.21 7.57
C VAL A 379 -4.81 -25.55 6.17
N ALA A 380 -4.34 -24.82 5.16
CA ALA A 380 -4.68 -25.05 3.76
C ALA A 380 -4.39 -26.50 3.32
N ARG A 381 -3.18 -27.01 3.60
CA ARG A 381 -2.81 -28.41 3.29
C ARG A 381 -3.69 -29.43 3.98
N ALA A 382 -4.11 -29.17 5.23
CA ALA A 382 -5.00 -30.07 5.96
C ALA A 382 -6.40 -30.13 5.32
N LEU A 383 -6.92 -28.98 4.85
CA LEU A 383 -8.19 -28.90 4.13
C LEU A 383 -8.11 -29.62 2.79
N GLU A 384 -7.01 -29.41 2.04
CA GLU A 384 -6.77 -30.06 0.74
C GLU A 384 -6.77 -31.58 0.87
N GLN A 385 -6.05 -32.14 1.86
CA GLN A 385 -6.04 -33.59 2.14
C GLN A 385 -7.43 -34.16 2.44
N CYS A 386 -8.35 -33.32 2.91
CA CYS A 386 -9.72 -33.69 3.24
C CYS A 386 -10.73 -33.35 2.12
N GLY A 387 -10.29 -32.73 1.02
CA GLY A 387 -11.17 -32.30 -0.08
C GLY A 387 -12.11 -31.16 0.29
N ILE A 388 -11.73 -30.31 1.26
CA ILE A 388 -12.59 -29.25 1.79
C ILE A 388 -12.27 -27.91 1.13
N LYS A 389 -13.33 -27.19 0.73
CA LYS A 389 -13.23 -25.85 0.11
C LYS A 389 -13.88 -24.72 0.93
N GLY A 390 -14.50 -25.03 2.06
CA GLY A 390 -15.15 -24.05 2.94
C GLY A 390 -14.16 -23.17 3.72
N ARG A 391 -14.67 -22.22 4.49
CA ARG A 391 -13.83 -21.44 5.42
C ARG A 391 -13.37 -22.33 6.57
N ALA A 392 -12.21 -22.02 7.12
CA ALA A 392 -11.67 -22.72 8.26
C ALA A 392 -10.93 -21.76 9.19
N ARG A 393 -10.92 -22.08 10.47
CA ARG A 393 -10.20 -21.35 11.51
C ARG A 393 -9.56 -22.32 12.47
N LEU A 394 -8.24 -22.22 12.61
CA LEU A 394 -7.50 -22.88 13.66
C LEU A 394 -7.57 -22.03 14.92
N VAL A 395 -8.37 -22.47 15.90
CA VAL A 395 -8.48 -21.81 17.19
C VAL A 395 -7.47 -22.43 18.14
N ILE A 396 -6.59 -21.59 18.69
CA ILE A 396 -5.57 -21.96 19.66
C ILE A 396 -6.00 -21.40 21.00
N GLY A 397 -6.30 -22.29 21.93
CA GLY A 397 -6.75 -21.94 23.27
C GLY A 397 -5.84 -22.51 24.35
N ARG A 398 -6.29 -22.37 25.60
CA ARG A 398 -5.63 -22.97 26.76
C ARG A 398 -6.68 -23.59 27.67
N GLU A 399 -6.44 -24.83 28.07
CA GLU A 399 -7.31 -25.58 28.99
C GLU A 399 -6.41 -26.35 29.96
N ASP A 400 -6.65 -26.24 31.27
CA ASP A 400 -5.83 -26.84 32.33
C ASP A 400 -4.31 -26.64 32.14
N GLU A 401 -3.90 -25.39 31.90
CA GLU A 401 -2.51 -24.98 31.65
C GLU A 401 -1.86 -25.55 30.37
N ARG A 402 -2.62 -26.25 29.51
CA ARG A 402 -2.14 -26.84 28.27
C ARG A 402 -2.72 -26.12 27.06
N ASP A 403 -1.88 -25.87 26.06
CA ASP A 403 -2.34 -25.38 24.76
C ASP A 403 -3.33 -26.38 24.15
N THR A 404 -4.46 -25.89 23.66
CA THR A 404 -5.42 -26.63 22.83
C THR A 404 -5.37 -26.12 21.40
N MET A 405 -5.74 -26.98 20.44
CA MET A 405 -5.74 -26.65 19.02
C MET A 405 -6.94 -27.31 18.38
N THR A 406 -7.90 -26.51 17.91
CA THR A 406 -9.14 -26.99 17.28
C THR A 406 -9.29 -26.35 15.91
N LEU A 407 -9.36 -27.18 14.86
CA LEU A 407 -9.63 -26.69 13.51
C LEU A 407 -11.15 -26.72 13.27
N HIS A 408 -11.75 -25.53 13.24
CA HIS A 408 -13.13 -25.33 12.84
C HIS A 408 -13.19 -25.23 11.32
N VAL A 409 -14.12 -25.94 10.70
CA VAL A 409 -14.22 -26.04 9.24
C VAL A 409 -15.67 -26.01 8.81
N GLU A 410 -16.02 -25.06 7.94
CA GLU A 410 -17.31 -25.05 7.28
C GLU A 410 -17.38 -26.14 6.22
N HIS A 411 -18.42 -26.97 6.28
CA HIS A 411 -18.66 -28.00 5.28
C HIS A 411 -20.16 -28.15 5.01
N GLU A 412 -20.52 -28.24 3.74
CA GLU A 412 -21.87 -28.58 3.30
C GLU A 412 -21.90 -30.06 2.93
N GLY A 413 -22.77 -30.85 3.57
CA GLY A 413 -22.96 -32.27 3.25
C GLY A 413 -22.75 -33.21 4.44
N ASP A 414 -22.50 -34.48 4.13
CA ASP A 414 -22.31 -35.55 5.13
C ASP A 414 -20.99 -35.36 5.89
N ALA A 415 -21.10 -35.05 7.18
CA ALA A 415 -19.96 -34.89 8.09
C ALA A 415 -19.47 -36.22 8.68
N ALA A 416 -20.07 -37.38 8.35
CA ALA A 416 -19.69 -38.66 8.90
C ALA A 416 -18.20 -38.98 8.62
N GLY A 417 -17.45 -39.19 9.71
CA GLY A 417 -16.02 -39.48 9.64
C GLY A 417 -15.13 -38.30 9.21
N LEU A 418 -15.70 -37.09 8.98
CA LEU A 418 -14.95 -35.93 8.49
C LEU A 418 -14.04 -35.37 9.57
N ALA A 419 -14.52 -35.31 10.82
CA ALA A 419 -13.74 -34.85 11.96
C ALA A 419 -12.46 -35.70 12.13
N GLU A 420 -12.57 -37.03 12.09
CA GLU A 420 -11.43 -37.94 12.22
C GLU A 420 -10.43 -37.81 11.07
N ARG A 421 -10.91 -37.56 9.84
CA ARG A 421 -10.03 -37.27 8.69
C ARG A 421 -9.27 -35.96 8.90
N ILE A 422 -9.96 -34.91 9.37
CA ILE A 422 -9.34 -33.61 9.66
C ILE A 422 -8.31 -33.77 10.79
N GLU A 423 -8.62 -34.49 11.87
CA GLU A 423 -7.68 -34.74 12.96
C GLU A 423 -6.43 -35.51 12.50
N SER A 424 -6.60 -36.47 11.57
CA SER A 424 -5.49 -37.16 10.94
C SER A 424 -4.64 -36.20 10.10
N ALA A 425 -5.28 -35.35 9.28
CA ALA A 425 -4.61 -34.35 8.46
C ALA A 425 -3.89 -33.30 9.33
N ILE A 426 -4.47 -32.90 10.46
CA ILE A 426 -3.80 -32.02 11.44
C ILE A 426 -2.50 -32.67 11.93
N LYS A 427 -2.57 -33.94 12.32
CA LYS A 427 -1.40 -34.66 12.83
C LYS A 427 -0.28 -34.74 11.80
N THR A 428 -0.60 -34.96 10.53
CA THR A 428 0.39 -35.09 9.46
C THR A 428 0.96 -33.74 9.02
N THR A 429 0.15 -32.68 8.97
CA THR A 429 0.56 -31.36 8.45
C THR A 429 1.18 -30.44 9.50
N PHE A 430 0.68 -30.47 10.74
CA PHE A 430 1.18 -29.65 11.85
C PHE A 430 2.22 -30.37 12.71
N ASN A 431 2.32 -31.70 12.60
CA ASN A 431 3.06 -32.55 13.53
C ASN A 431 2.63 -32.35 15.00
N LEU A 432 1.36 -31.96 15.19
CA LEU A 432 0.72 -31.71 16.48
C LEU A 432 -0.63 -32.44 16.51
N ARG A 433 -1.08 -32.84 17.71
CA ARG A 433 -2.46 -33.31 17.89
C ARG A 433 -3.39 -32.11 18.09
N GLY A 434 -4.50 -32.09 17.36
CA GLY A 434 -5.59 -31.14 17.51
C GLY A 434 -6.93 -31.83 17.31
N ALA A 435 -8.01 -31.16 17.70
CA ALA A 435 -9.39 -31.59 17.47
C ALA A 435 -9.94 -30.95 16.20
N ALA A 436 -11.02 -31.51 15.65
CA ALA A 436 -11.77 -30.92 14.54
C ALA A 436 -13.20 -30.59 14.95
N ARG A 437 -13.74 -29.48 14.44
CA ARG A 437 -15.16 -29.13 14.53
C ARG A 437 -15.70 -28.80 13.16
N VAL A 438 -16.74 -29.53 12.76
CA VAL A 438 -17.44 -29.27 11.49
C VAL A 438 -18.56 -28.30 11.78
N GLU A 439 -18.50 -27.14 11.13
CA GLU A 439 -19.46 -26.04 11.27
C GLU A 439 -20.38 -25.98 10.05
N ALA A 440 -21.58 -25.43 10.23
CA ALA A 440 -22.46 -25.13 9.12
C ALA A 440 -21.85 -24.05 8.20
N PRO A 441 -22.11 -24.05 6.89
CA PRO A 441 -21.74 -22.96 6.01
C PRO A 441 -22.26 -21.60 6.53
N GLY A 442 -21.40 -20.59 6.57
CA GLY A 442 -21.75 -19.26 7.10
C GLY A 442 -21.46 -19.05 8.60
N ALA A 443 -21.19 -20.11 9.36
CA ALA A 443 -21.00 -20.03 10.81
C ALA A 443 -19.70 -19.33 11.24
N LEU A 444 -18.63 -19.40 10.43
CA LEU A 444 -17.37 -18.72 10.72
C LEU A 444 -17.42 -17.25 10.27
N PRO A 445 -16.73 -16.33 10.97
CA PRO A 445 -16.64 -14.93 10.54
C PRO A 445 -15.88 -14.78 9.22
N ASN A 446 -16.31 -13.85 8.37
CA ASN A 446 -15.60 -13.45 7.16
C ASN A 446 -14.60 -12.32 7.48
N ASP A 447 -13.56 -12.62 8.25
CA ASP A 447 -12.56 -11.64 8.70
C ASP A 447 -11.12 -11.99 8.24
N GLY A 448 -10.98 -13.00 7.38
CA GLY A 448 -9.69 -13.50 6.89
C GLY A 448 -8.80 -14.14 7.96
N LYS A 449 -9.27 -14.31 9.19
CA LYS A 449 -8.52 -15.02 10.24
C LYS A 449 -8.55 -16.52 10.03
N VAL A 450 -7.40 -17.07 9.64
CA VAL A 450 -7.16 -18.51 9.51
C VAL A 450 -6.61 -19.09 10.80
N ILE A 451 -5.85 -18.31 11.57
CA ILE A 451 -5.30 -18.70 12.88
C ILE A 451 -5.75 -17.67 13.92
N ASP A 452 -6.42 -18.15 14.96
CA ASP A 452 -6.98 -17.33 16.04
C ASP A 452 -6.40 -17.80 17.37
N ASP A 453 -5.40 -17.07 17.86
CA ASP A 453 -4.78 -17.32 19.16
C ASP A 453 -5.57 -16.59 20.25
N THR A 454 -6.41 -17.34 20.95
CA THR A 454 -7.32 -16.82 21.98
C THR A 454 -6.75 -17.00 23.39
N ARG A 455 -5.46 -17.31 23.51
CA ARG A 455 -4.80 -17.46 24.82
C ARG A 455 -4.54 -16.09 25.42
N ASP A 456 -5.00 -15.91 26.65
CA ASP A 456 -4.58 -14.77 27.47
C ASP A 456 -3.23 -15.12 28.13
N PHE A 457 -2.25 -14.20 28.03
CA PHE A 457 -0.91 -14.35 28.61
C PHE A 457 -0.74 -13.55 29.89
#